data_AF-A0A418WJY2-F1
#
_entry.id   AF-A0A418WJY2-F1
#
_cell.length_a   1.000
_cell.length_b   1.000
_cell.length_c   1.000
_cell.angle_alpha   90.00
_cell.angle_beta   90.00
_cell.angle_gamma   90.00
#
_symmetry.space_group_name_H-M   'P 1'
#
loop_
_entity.id
_entity.type
_entity.pdbx_description
1 polymer ?
#
loop_
_entity_poly.entity_id
_entity_poly.type
_entity_poly.pdbx_seq_one_letter_code
_entity_poly.pdbx_strand_id
1 'polypeptide(L)' 'MIAATVLIMLITSRTDVDDIVTGLQAGADDYVIKPVDRSVLLARLEAIMRRAYLIEPRENCVSG' A
#
# COMPACT_ATOMS: atom_id res chain seq x y z
N MET A 1 -2.71 -15.97 14.51
CA MET A 1 -3.39 -14.91 13.73
C MET A 1 -2.32 -14.08 13.04
N ILE A 2 -1.92 -14.40 11.81
CA ILE A 2 -1.16 -13.46 10.98
C ILE A 2 -2.18 -12.94 9.99
N ALA A 3 -2.60 -11.70 10.18
CA ALA A 3 -3.53 -11.04 9.27
C ALA A 3 -2.78 -10.80 7.95
N ALA A 4 -3.31 -11.30 6.84
CA ALA A 4 -2.87 -10.84 5.53
C ALA A 4 -3.29 -9.37 5.39
N THR A 5 -2.38 -8.45 5.68
CA THR A 5 -2.64 -7.01 5.56
C THR A 5 -2.69 -6.65 4.08
N VAL A 6 -3.88 -6.35 3.57
CA VAL A 6 -4.07 -5.78 2.23
C VAL A 6 -3.50 -4.37 2.23
N LEU A 7 -2.60 -4.07 1.29
CA LEU A 7 -2.00 -2.74 1.16
C LEU A 7 -2.85 -1.85 0.26
N ILE A 8 -3.18 -0.65 0.73
CA ILE A 8 -4.07 0.30 0.05
C ILE A 8 -3.28 1.56 -0.34
N MET A 9 -3.22 1.84 -1.64
CA MET A 9 -2.65 3.08 -2.18
C MET A 9 -3.75 3.97 -2.74
N LEU A 10 -3.82 5.22 -2.29
CA LEU A 10 -4.72 6.24 -2.81
C LEU A 10 -4.03 7.05 -3.90
N ILE A 11 -4.65 7.17 -5.08
CA ILE A 11 -4.10 7.98 -6.18
C ILE A 11 -5.12 9.03 -6.64
N THR A 12 -4.87 10.30 -6.33
CA THR A 12 -5.88 11.37 -6.46
C THR A 12 -5.27 12.69 -6.91
N SER A 13 -6.08 13.61 -7.44
CA SER A 13 -5.69 14.98 -7.78
C SER A 13 -5.88 15.97 -6.62
N ARG A 14 -6.40 15.49 -5.47
CA ARG A 14 -6.45 16.25 -4.22
C ARG A 14 -5.03 16.42 -3.68
N THR A 15 -4.65 17.66 -3.44
CA THR A 15 -3.29 18.06 -3.04
C THR A 15 -3.23 18.69 -1.66
N ASP A 16 -4.40 18.94 -1.06
CA ASP A 16 -4.51 19.54 0.26
C ASP A 16 -3.89 18.61 1.31
N VAL A 17 -3.10 19.19 2.20
CA VAL A 17 -2.41 18.43 3.26
C VAL A 17 -3.43 17.70 4.14
N ASP A 18 -4.57 18.33 4.43
CA ASP A 18 -5.65 17.74 5.23
C ASP A 18 -6.26 16.49 4.56
N ASP A 19 -6.41 16.49 3.23
CA ASP A 19 -6.90 15.34 2.46
C ASP A 19 -5.89 14.17 2.48
N ILE A 20 -4.59 14.48 2.45
CA ILE A 20 -3.51 13.49 2.54
C ILE A 20 -3.51 12.86 3.94
N VAL A 21 -3.52 13.70 4.98
CA VAL A 21 -3.52 13.25 6.38
C VAL A 21 -4.75 12.39 6.66
N THR A 22 -5.93 12.83 6.22
CA THR A 22 -7.18 12.08 6.39
C THR A 22 -7.13 10.75 5.67
N GLY A 23 -6.62 10.70 4.43
CA GLY A 23 -6.49 9.47 3.66
C GLY A 23 -5.56 8.44 4.32
N LEU A 24 -4.42 8.89 4.83
CA LEU A 24 -3.48 8.03 5.55
C LEU A 24 -4.05 7.54 6.88
N GLN A 25 -4.72 8.41 7.65
CA GLN A 25 -5.37 8.04 8.91
C GLN A 25 -6.55 7.08 8.72
N ALA A 26 -7.22 7.14 7.57
CA ALA A 26 -8.29 6.19 7.22
C ALA A 26 -7.79 4.77 6.93
N GLY A 27 -6.47 4.54 6.92
CA GLY A 27 -5.85 3.24 6.71
C GLY A 27 -5.24 3.06 5.32
N ALA A 28 -5.00 4.13 4.56
CA ALA A 28 -4.16 4.04 3.37
C ALA A 28 -2.68 3.95 3.77
N ASP A 29 -1.95 3.05 3.10
CA ASP A 29 -0.52 2.86 3.29
C ASP A 29 0.32 3.86 2.48
N ASP A 30 -0.21 4.35 1.36
CA ASP A 30 0.44 5.36 0.52
C ASP A 30 -0.61 6.30 -0.11
N TYR A 31 -0.23 7.56 -0.30
CA TYR A 31 -1.05 8.59 -0.91
C TYR A 31 -0.25 9.27 -2.02
N VAL A 32 -0.73 9.16 -3.25
CA VAL A 32 -0.05 9.61 -4.47
C VAL A 32 -0.88 10.67 -5.16
N ILE A 33 -0.27 11.84 -5.35
CA ILE A 33 -0.87 12.96 -6.06
C ILE A 33 -0.68 12.79 -7.57
N LYS A 34 -1.74 13.02 -8.35
CA LYS A 34 -1.68 13.08 -9.82
C LYS A 34 -1.28 14.49 -10.28
N PRO A 35 -0.48 14.62 -11.35
CA PRO A 35 0.05 13.55 -12.20
C PRO A 35 1.30 12.90 -11.59
N VAL A 36 1.36 11.57 -11.63
CA VAL A 36 2.56 10.80 -11.24
C VAL A 36 3.15 10.14 -12.47
N ASP A 37 4.47 10.11 -12.55
CA ASP A 37 5.17 9.37 -13.60
C ASP A 37 4.94 7.86 -13.44
N ARG A 38 4.78 7.14 -14.54
CA ARG A 38 4.58 5.69 -14.53
C ARG A 38 5.75 4.95 -13.90
N SER A 39 6.98 5.39 -14.15
CA SER A 39 8.19 4.79 -13.57
C SER A 39 8.23 4.96 -12.05
N VAL A 40 7.83 6.13 -11.55
CA VAL A 40 7.74 6.42 -10.11
C VAL A 40 6.63 5.59 -9.47
N LEU A 41 5.47 5.48 -10.12
CA LEU A 41 4.36 4.66 -9.61
C LEU A 41 4.75 3.19 -9.53
N LEU A 42 5.46 2.67 -10.55
CA LEU A 42 5.96 1.29 -10.56
C LEU A 42 6.97 1.05 -9.44
N ALA A 43 7.95 1.95 -9.27
CA ALA A 43 8.94 1.85 -8.20
C ALA A 43 8.30 1.90 -6.79
N ARG A 44 7.23 2.69 -6.60
CA ARG A 44 6.43 2.70 -5.37
C ARG A 44 5.73 1.37 -5.14
N LEU A 45 5.08 0.82 -6.16
CA LEU A 45 4.42 -0.48 -6.08
C LEU A 45 5.42 -1.59 -5.73
N GLU A 46 6.58 -1.63 -6.39
CA GLU A 46 7.65 -2.59 -6.08
C GLU A 46 8.13 -2.44 -4.62
N ALA A 47 8.27 -1.21 -4.13
CA ALA A 47 8.65 -0.95 -2.73
C ALA A 47 7.61 -1.47 -1.73
N ILE A 48 6.32 -1.32 -2.04
CA ILE A 48 5.20 -1.84 -1.24
C ILE A 48 5.19 -3.37 -1.25
N MET A 49 5.38 -3.98 -2.43
CA MET A 49 5.44 -5.44 -2.57
C MET A 49 6.62 -6.07 -1.83
N ARG A 50 7.78 -5.38 -1.77
CA ARG A 50 8.91 -5.84 -0.94
C ARG A 50 8.53 -5.95 0.54
N ARG A 51 7.70 -5.05 1.06
CA ARG A 51 7.22 -5.14 2.45
C ARG A 51 6.20 -6.26 2.64
N ALA A 52 5.33 -6.48 1.64
CA ALA A 52 4.37 -7.58 1.65
C ALA A 52 5.05 -8.95 1.60
N TYR A 53 6.11 -9.10 0.80
CA TYR A 53 6.78 -10.39 0.58
C TYR A 53 7.83 -10.73 1.66
N LEU A 54 8.17 -9.80 2.55
CA LEU A 54 8.87 -10.15 3.80
C LEU A 54 7.98 -10.93 4.77
N ILE A 55 6.67 -11.02 4.51
CA ILE A 55 5.77 -11.98 5.13
C ILE A 55 5.88 -13.25 4.29
N GLU A 56 6.67 -14.23 4.75
CA GLU A 56 6.71 -15.55 4.10
C GLU A 56 5.28 -16.09 3.95
N PRO A 57 4.94 -16.70 2.79
CA PRO A 57 3.70 -17.44 2.70
C PRO A 57 3.70 -18.46 3.83
N ARG A 58 2.68 -18.46 4.69
CA ARG A 58 2.42 -19.64 5.51
C ARG A 58 1.95 -20.76 4.58
N GLU A 59 2.89 -21.39 3.89
CA GLU A 59 2.77 -22.80 3.60
C GLU A 59 2.65 -23.52 4.95
N ASN A 60 1.57 -24.29 5.10
CA ASN A 60 1.14 -24.99 6.30
C ASN A 60 0.17 -24.25 7.26
N CYS A 61 -1.10 -24.24 6.86
CA CYS A 61 -2.22 -24.28 7.81
C CYS A 61 -3.38 -25.21 7.37
N VAL A 62 -3.16 -26.08 6.37
CA VAL A 62 -4.15 -27.10 5.96
C VAL A 62 -3.61 -28.46 6.37
N SER A 63 -3.66 -28.74 7.67
CA SER A 63 -3.52 -30.08 8.23
C SER A 63 -4.34 -30.09 9.51
N GLY A 64 -5.56 -30.65 9.41
CA GLY A 64 -6.55 -30.71 10.48
C GLY A 64 -7.95 -30.74 9.90
#